data_AF-A0A9E5YBF8-F1
#
_entry.id   AF-A0A9E5YBF8-F1
#
_cell.length_a   1.000
_cell.length_b   1.000
_cell.length_c   1.000
_cell.angle_alpha   90.00
_cell.angle_beta   90.00
_cell.angle_gamma   90.00
#
_symmetry.space_group_name_H-M   'P 1'
#
loop_
_entity.id
_entity.type
_entity.pdbx_description
1 polymer ?
#
loop_
_entity_poly.entity_id
_entity_poly.type
_entity_poly.pdbx_seq_one_letter_code
_entity_poly.pdbx_strand_id
1 'polypeptide(L)'
;ILLYDGIATYIVDGGGNVLIERSITTYQENALGLPDPSYLDIQTLATLGEIRFQYKTRMINRFIIPRFKLADDTFPVQPGSYVATPKTVKQETIALFTLLRDKGLIENLDEFIDNLVVERDLTDRNRVNVLLPADIINQFRVLAGNIQFIL
;
A
#
# COMPACT_ATOMS: atom_id res chain seq x y z
N ILE A 1 -3.70 22.14 -19.76
CA ILE A 1 -4.95 22.67 -19.14
C ILE A 1 -5.90 21.52 -18.79
N LEU A 2 -6.15 20.52 -19.66
CA LEU A 2 -7.10 19.42 -19.39
C LEU A 2 -6.74 18.45 -18.24
N LEU A 3 -5.45 18.30 -17.92
CA LEU A 3 -4.98 17.29 -16.96
C LEU A 3 -5.34 17.64 -15.50
N TYR A 4 -5.57 18.91 -15.19
CA TYR A 4 -6.06 19.31 -13.86
C TYR A 4 -7.59 19.39 -13.80
N ASP A 5 -8.28 19.16 -14.94
CA ASP A 5 -9.74 19.05 -15.03
C ASP A 5 -10.22 17.58 -14.89
N GLY A 6 -9.35 16.66 -14.46
CA GLY A 6 -9.70 15.25 -14.24
C GLY A 6 -9.82 14.41 -15.52
N ILE A 7 -9.28 14.89 -16.65
CA ILE A 7 -9.31 14.22 -17.94
C ILE A 7 -7.94 13.59 -18.25
N ALA A 8 -7.92 12.26 -18.44
CA ALA A 8 -6.77 11.54 -18.94
C ALA A 8 -6.46 11.95 -20.39
N THR A 9 -5.17 12.09 -20.74
CA THR A 9 -4.74 12.57 -22.05
C THR A 9 -4.02 11.49 -22.84
N TYR A 10 -3.98 11.66 -24.16
CA TYR A 10 -3.29 10.79 -25.10
C TYR A 10 -2.43 11.61 -26.06
N ILE A 11 -1.40 10.98 -26.61
CA ILE A 11 -0.57 11.50 -27.70
C ILE A 11 -0.63 10.54 -28.89
N VAL A 12 -0.26 11.02 -30.07
CA VAL A 12 -0.12 10.20 -31.27
C VAL A 12 1.35 10.20 -31.66
N ASP A 13 1.95 9.01 -31.82
CA ASP A 13 3.35 8.88 -32.20
C ASP A 13 3.57 9.17 -33.70
N GLY A 14 4.84 9.20 -34.13
CA GLY A 14 5.20 9.41 -35.53
C GLY A 14 4.71 8.31 -36.49
N GLY A 15 4.27 7.16 -35.97
CA GLY A 15 3.67 6.06 -36.72
C GLY A 15 2.15 6.09 -36.77
N GLY A 16 1.50 7.07 -36.14
CA GLY A 16 0.04 7.20 -36.07
C GLY A 16 -0.61 6.37 -34.96
N ASN A 17 0.16 5.76 -34.06
CA ASN A 17 -0.39 5.02 -32.93
C ASN A 17 -0.82 5.96 -31.80
N VAL A 18 -1.98 5.69 -31.22
CA VAL A 18 -2.48 6.43 -30.04
C VAL A 18 -1.88 5.83 -28.77
N LEU A 19 -1.21 6.66 -27.97
CA LEU A 19 -0.56 6.28 -26.73
C LEU A 19 -1.15 7.07 -25.56
N ILE A 20 -1.24 6.45 -24.39
CA ILE A 20 -1.65 7.13 -23.15
C ILE A 20 -0.51 8.04 -22.70
N GLU A 21 -0.79 9.33 -22.56
CA GLU A 21 0.17 10.31 -22.05
C GLU A 21 0.15 10.30 -20.51
N ARG A 22 -1.03 10.49 -19.92
CA ARG A 22 -1.23 10.32 -18.48
C ARG A 22 -2.65 9.88 -18.15
N SER A 23 -2.73 8.82 -17.37
CA SER A 23 -3.96 8.31 -16.81
C SER A 23 -4.18 8.87 -15.40
N ILE A 24 -5.20 9.71 -15.27
CA ILE A 24 -5.61 10.32 -14.01
C ILE A 24 -7.02 9.89 -13.62
N THR A 25 -7.34 10.06 -12.36
CA THR A 25 -8.69 9.92 -11.81
C THR A 25 -9.45 11.25 -11.93
N THR A 26 -10.73 11.22 -11.58
CA THR A 26 -11.54 12.43 -11.41
C THR A 26 -11.42 13.03 -10.00
N TYR A 27 -10.50 12.54 -9.16
CA TYR A 27 -10.25 13.10 -7.83
C TYR A 27 -9.43 14.38 -7.98
N GLN A 28 -9.99 15.49 -7.54
CA GLN A 28 -9.38 16.83 -7.66
C GLN A 28 -9.25 17.53 -6.31
N GLU A 29 -10.25 17.39 -5.44
CA GLU A 29 -10.34 18.09 -4.17
C GLU A 29 -10.46 17.10 -3.01
N ASN A 30 -9.87 17.45 -1.87
CA ASN A 30 -10.09 16.74 -0.63
C ASN A 30 -11.47 17.08 0.00
N ALA A 31 -11.78 16.48 1.15
CA ALA A 31 -13.04 16.70 1.85
C ALA A 31 -13.32 18.16 2.26
N LEU A 32 -12.31 19.04 2.24
CA LEU A 32 -12.43 20.47 2.54
C LEU A 32 -12.55 21.34 1.28
N GLY A 33 -12.64 20.73 0.09
CA GLY A 33 -12.71 21.47 -1.19
C GLY A 33 -11.38 22.08 -1.62
N LEU A 34 -10.25 21.60 -1.07
CA LEU A 34 -8.92 22.08 -1.45
C LEU A 34 -8.28 21.13 -2.47
N PRO A 35 -7.53 21.65 -3.47
CA PRO A 35 -6.82 20.81 -4.43
C PRO A 35 -5.90 19.79 -3.75
N ASP A 36 -6.04 18.52 -4.12
CA ASP A 36 -5.30 17.42 -3.52
C ASP A 36 -4.85 16.40 -4.57
N PRO A 37 -3.53 16.24 -4.81
CA PRO A 37 -3.01 15.30 -5.80
C PRO A 37 -2.92 13.85 -5.31
N SER A 38 -3.22 13.53 -4.04
CA SER A 38 -2.94 12.22 -3.44
C SER A 38 -3.55 11.03 -4.21
N TYR A 39 -4.71 11.19 -4.84
CA TYR A 39 -5.34 10.17 -5.67
C TYR A 39 -5.48 10.56 -7.14
N LEU A 40 -4.71 11.56 -7.60
CA LEU A 40 -4.79 12.05 -8.98
C LEU A 40 -4.38 10.97 -9.98
N ASP A 41 -3.26 10.27 -9.74
CA ASP A 41 -2.76 9.26 -10.67
C ASP A 41 -3.39 7.88 -10.43
N ILE A 42 -3.83 7.21 -11.50
CA ILE A 42 -4.41 5.86 -11.41
C ILE A 42 -3.41 4.85 -10.84
N GLN A 43 -2.12 5.04 -11.11
CA GLN A 43 -1.06 4.16 -10.61
C GLN A 43 -1.02 4.08 -9.09
N THR A 44 -1.26 5.21 -8.39
CA THR A 44 -1.34 5.24 -6.91
C THR A 44 -2.44 4.30 -6.42
N LEU A 45 -3.65 4.40 -6.98
CA LEU A 45 -4.77 3.55 -6.62
C LEU A 45 -4.55 2.08 -7.01
N ALA A 46 -3.90 1.83 -8.16
CA ALA A 46 -3.58 0.48 -8.60
C ALA A 46 -2.62 -0.21 -7.63
N THR A 47 -1.54 0.47 -7.22
CA THR A 47 -0.59 -0.04 -6.23
C THR A 47 -1.26 -0.30 -4.88
N LEU A 48 -2.06 0.65 -4.39
CA LEU A 48 -2.82 0.47 -3.14
C LEU A 48 -3.81 -0.70 -3.21
N GLY A 49 -4.49 -0.84 -4.36
CA GLY A 49 -5.40 -1.95 -4.63
C GLY A 49 -4.70 -3.31 -4.57
N GLU A 50 -3.52 -3.41 -5.18
CA GLU A 50 -2.69 -4.61 -5.18
C GLU A 50 -2.19 -4.96 -3.77
N ILE A 51 -1.66 -3.98 -3.01
CA ILE A 51 -1.23 -4.16 -1.62
C ILE A 51 -2.41 -4.67 -0.78
N ARG A 52 -3.58 -4.05 -0.89
CA ARG A 52 -4.80 -4.46 -0.17
C ARG A 52 -5.19 -5.89 -0.53
N PHE A 53 -5.14 -6.26 -1.80
CA PHE A 53 -5.51 -7.60 -2.26
C PHE A 53 -4.53 -8.66 -1.75
N GLN A 54 -3.22 -8.42 -1.85
CA GLN A 54 -2.19 -9.33 -1.33
C GLN A 54 -2.29 -9.47 0.20
N TYR A 55 -2.48 -8.36 0.94
CA TYR A 55 -2.65 -8.39 2.38
C TYR A 55 -3.85 -9.22 2.80
N LYS A 56 -5.03 -8.94 2.23
CA LYS A 56 -6.26 -9.71 2.52
C LYS A 56 -6.06 -11.20 2.25
N THR A 57 -5.50 -11.54 1.10
CA THR A 57 -5.28 -12.93 0.69
C THR A 57 -4.31 -13.64 1.63
N ARG A 58 -3.19 -12.98 2.00
CA ARG A 58 -2.19 -13.52 2.92
C ARG A 58 -2.78 -13.79 4.30
N MET A 59 -3.51 -12.85 4.87
CA MET A 59 -4.12 -12.99 6.20
C MET A 59 -5.20 -14.07 6.23
N ILE A 60 -6.04 -14.15 5.18
CA ILE A 60 -7.06 -15.19 5.06
C ILE A 60 -6.41 -16.57 5.02
N ASN A 61 -5.41 -16.76 4.15
CA ASN A 61 -4.74 -18.05 4.00
C ASN A 61 -3.95 -18.45 5.24
N ARG A 62 -3.36 -17.47 5.95
CA ARG A 62 -2.55 -17.73 7.14
C ARG A 62 -3.37 -18.05 8.38
N PHE A 63 -4.43 -17.27 8.65
CA PHE A 63 -5.13 -17.31 9.93
C PHE A 63 -6.58 -17.78 9.83
N ILE A 64 -7.32 -17.35 8.80
CA ILE A 64 -8.77 -17.60 8.72
C ILE A 64 -9.06 -19.02 8.20
N ILE A 65 -8.46 -19.42 7.07
CA ILE A 65 -8.68 -20.76 6.48
C ILE A 65 -8.26 -21.87 7.44
N PRO A 66 -7.09 -21.82 8.13
CA PRO A 66 -6.73 -22.84 9.09
C PRO A 66 -7.45 -22.71 10.44
N ARG A 67 -8.37 -21.74 10.57
CA ARG A 67 -9.25 -21.54 11.74
C ARG A 67 -8.49 -21.29 13.04
N PHE A 68 -7.55 -20.34 13.00
CA PHE A 68 -6.79 -19.94 14.19
C PHE A 68 -7.73 -19.41 15.27
N LYS A 69 -7.46 -19.77 16.53
CA LYS A 69 -8.06 -19.14 17.71
C LYS A 69 -7.34 -17.81 17.97
N LEU A 70 -8.01 -16.81 18.53
CA LEU A 70 -7.40 -15.53 18.89
C LEU A 70 -7.07 -15.48 20.39
N ALA A 71 -5.84 -15.12 20.72
CA ALA A 71 -5.37 -14.92 22.09
C ALA A 71 -4.56 -13.62 22.21
N ASP A 72 -4.33 -13.18 23.45
CA ASP A 72 -3.44 -12.06 23.75
C ASP A 72 -1.97 -12.48 23.63
N ASP A 73 -1.07 -11.50 23.48
CA ASP A 73 0.37 -11.77 23.33
C ASP A 73 1.03 -12.40 24.56
N THR A 74 0.36 -12.34 25.72
CA THR A 74 0.81 -12.97 26.96
C THR A 74 0.45 -14.46 27.03
N PHE A 75 -0.38 -14.96 26.11
CA PHE A 75 -0.80 -16.36 26.12
C PHE A 75 0.37 -17.28 25.70
N PRO A 76 0.70 -18.32 26.48
CA PRO A 76 1.79 -19.24 26.16
C PRO A 76 1.38 -20.23 25.05
N VAL A 77 1.48 -19.78 23.79
CA VAL A 77 1.18 -20.61 22.61
C VAL A 77 2.12 -21.82 22.56
N GLN A 78 1.54 -23.02 22.61
CA GLN A 78 2.29 -24.27 22.49
C GLN A 78 2.59 -24.60 21.02
N PRO A 79 3.74 -25.22 20.72
CA PRO A 79 4.05 -25.67 19.37
C PRO A 79 2.93 -26.53 18.76
N GLY A 80 2.62 -26.30 17.48
CA GLY A 80 1.54 -27.01 16.76
C GLY A 80 0.13 -26.51 17.05
N SER A 81 -0.05 -25.53 17.93
CA SER A 81 -1.37 -24.92 18.19
C SER A 81 -1.70 -23.84 17.16
N TYR A 82 -2.91 -23.90 16.61
CA TYR A 82 -3.47 -22.84 15.75
C TYR A 82 -4.01 -21.68 16.61
N VAL A 83 -3.10 -20.82 17.07
CA VAL A 83 -3.42 -19.61 17.86
C VAL A 83 -2.73 -18.41 17.25
N ALA A 84 -3.52 -17.38 16.95
CA ALA A 84 -3.05 -16.08 16.49
C ALA A 84 -3.05 -15.12 17.67
N THR A 85 -2.03 -14.28 17.73
CA THR A 85 -1.94 -13.14 18.64
C THR A 85 -1.61 -11.87 17.83
N PRO A 86 -1.87 -10.66 18.36
CA PRO A 86 -1.48 -9.42 17.70
C PRO A 86 -0.01 -9.41 17.23
N LYS A 87 0.92 -9.91 18.04
CA LYS A 87 2.33 -10.06 17.66
C LYS A 87 2.54 -10.98 16.46
N THR A 88 1.86 -12.12 16.39
CA THR A 88 1.98 -13.03 15.23
C THR A 88 1.40 -12.41 13.95
N VAL A 89 0.31 -11.64 14.07
CA VAL A 89 -0.27 -10.89 12.94
C VAL A 89 0.67 -9.77 12.50
N LYS A 90 1.28 -9.04 13.43
CA LYS A 90 2.31 -8.03 13.14
C LYS A 90 3.49 -8.66 12.38
N GLN A 91 4.02 -9.78 12.86
CA GLN A 91 5.13 -10.48 12.18
C GLN A 91 4.77 -10.93 10.76
N GLU A 92 3.59 -11.50 10.55
CA GLU A 92 3.13 -11.91 9.22
C GLU A 92 2.93 -10.71 8.29
N THR A 93 2.44 -9.59 8.84
CA THR A 93 2.27 -8.33 8.09
C THR A 93 3.63 -7.79 7.65
N ILE A 94 4.61 -7.72 8.56
CA ILE A 94 5.97 -7.28 8.24
C ILE A 94 6.57 -8.19 7.17
N ALA A 95 6.44 -9.52 7.31
CA ALA A 95 6.95 -10.46 6.32
C ALA A 95 6.35 -10.22 4.92
N LEU A 96 5.06 -9.93 4.82
CA LEU A 96 4.43 -9.56 3.55
C LEU A 96 4.99 -8.23 3.02
N PHE A 97 5.08 -7.20 3.85
CA PHE A 97 5.53 -5.88 3.42
C PHE A 97 7.00 -5.88 2.98
N THR A 98 7.85 -6.73 3.57
CA THR A 98 9.19 -7.02 3.07
C THR A 98 9.16 -7.54 1.63
N LEU A 99 8.25 -8.47 1.32
CA LEU A 99 8.09 -8.99 -0.05
C LEU A 99 7.53 -7.93 -1.01
N LEU A 100 6.63 -7.06 -0.54
CA LEU A 100 6.07 -5.97 -1.35
C LEU A 100 7.14 -4.92 -1.68
N ARG A 101 8.05 -4.63 -0.74
CA ARG A 101 9.23 -3.79 -0.98
C ARG A 101 10.14 -4.40 -2.03
N ASP A 102 10.43 -5.70 -1.94
CA ASP A 102 11.29 -6.39 -2.91
C ASP A 102 10.69 -6.43 -4.32
N LYS A 103 9.36 -6.36 -4.42
CA LYS A 103 8.63 -6.19 -5.69
C LYS A 103 8.59 -4.74 -6.18
N GLY A 104 9.12 -3.79 -5.40
CA GLY A 104 9.08 -2.37 -5.71
C GLY A 104 7.70 -1.76 -5.60
N LEU A 105 6.85 -2.19 -4.66
CA LEU A 105 5.53 -1.59 -4.42
C LEU A 105 5.54 -0.57 -3.26
N ILE A 106 6.51 -0.68 -2.36
CA ILE A 106 6.73 0.23 -1.23
C ILE A 106 8.23 0.54 -1.12
N GLU A 107 8.58 1.66 -0.49
CA GLU A 107 9.98 2.12 -0.36
C GLU A 107 10.49 1.99 1.09
N ASN A 108 9.83 2.65 2.04
CA ASN A 108 10.33 2.79 3.42
C ASN A 108 9.78 1.71 4.39
N LEU A 109 10.41 0.52 4.37
CA LEU A 109 9.99 -0.60 5.23
C LEU A 109 10.19 -0.33 6.73
N ASP A 110 11.29 0.31 7.11
CA ASP A 110 11.60 0.55 8.53
C ASP A 110 10.57 1.49 9.17
N GLU A 111 10.25 2.60 8.48
CA GLU A 111 9.21 3.53 8.90
C GLU A 111 7.83 2.86 8.95
N PHE A 112 7.53 1.96 8.01
CA PHE A 112 6.32 1.16 8.04
C PHE A 112 6.26 0.29 9.31
N ILE A 113 7.35 -0.37 9.70
CA ILE A 113 7.40 -1.23 10.89
C ILE A 113 7.18 -0.42 12.18
N ASP A 114 7.79 0.77 12.25
CA ASP A 114 7.70 1.66 13.40
C ASP A 114 6.27 2.19 13.61
N ASN A 115 5.57 2.50 12.51
CA ASN A 115 4.21 3.03 12.55
C ASN A 115 3.12 1.94 12.47
N LEU A 116 3.47 0.67 12.22
CA LEU A 116 2.53 -0.45 12.15
C LEU A 116 1.90 -0.74 13.51
N VAL A 117 0.59 -0.50 13.61
CA VAL A 117 -0.24 -0.81 14.78
C VAL A 117 -1.04 -2.09 14.53
N VAL A 118 -0.90 -3.05 15.44
CA VAL A 118 -1.70 -4.28 15.47
C VAL A 118 -2.14 -4.52 16.90
N GLU A 119 -3.43 -4.49 17.14
CA GLU A 119 -3.99 -4.59 18.49
C GLU A 119 -5.27 -5.40 18.51
N ARG A 120 -5.57 -6.02 19.65
CA ARG A 120 -6.85 -6.69 19.87
C ARG A 120 -7.87 -5.64 20.28
N ASP A 121 -9.07 -5.73 19.71
CA ASP A 121 -10.14 -4.78 20.03
C ASP A 121 -10.54 -4.89 21.52
N LEU A 122 -10.70 -3.74 22.18
CA LEU A 122 -11.02 -3.66 23.61
C LEU A 122 -12.46 -4.11 23.92
N THR A 123 -13.35 -3.98 22.94
CA THR A 123 -14.78 -4.27 23.08
C THR A 123 -15.17 -5.59 22.43
N ASP A 124 -14.54 -5.95 21.32
CA ASP A 124 -14.71 -7.22 20.63
C ASP A 124 -13.46 -8.10 20.76
N ARG A 125 -13.47 -9.00 21.74
CA ARG A 125 -12.36 -9.92 21.97
C ARG A 125 -12.08 -10.87 20.80
N ASN A 126 -12.95 -10.98 19.80
CA ASN A 126 -12.72 -11.83 18.62
C ASN A 126 -12.13 -11.05 17.43
N ARG A 127 -11.80 -9.77 17.62
CA ARG A 127 -11.31 -8.87 16.57
C ARG A 127 -9.89 -8.39 16.81
N VAL A 128 -9.11 -8.29 15.74
CA VAL A 128 -7.81 -7.61 15.69
C VAL A 128 -7.94 -6.41 14.75
N ASN A 129 -7.49 -5.25 15.19
CA ASN A 129 -7.38 -4.02 14.43
C ASN A 129 -5.96 -3.86 13.91
N VAL A 130 -5.83 -3.44 12.66
CA VAL A 130 -4.54 -3.25 11.98
C VAL A 130 -4.55 -1.92 11.24
N LEU A 131 -3.55 -1.08 11.53
CA LEU A 131 -3.24 0.12 10.76
C LEU A 131 -2.03 -0.16 9.87
N LEU A 132 -2.14 0.08 8.57
CA LEU A 132 -1.10 -0.18 7.58
C LEU A 132 -0.62 1.15 6.96
N PRO A 133 0.38 1.83 7.55
CA PRO A 133 0.88 3.12 7.05
C PRO A 133 1.94 2.92 5.95
N ALA A 134 1.51 2.42 4.80
CA ALA A 134 2.40 2.09 3.69
C ALA A 134 2.88 3.33 2.94
N ASP A 135 4.19 3.48 2.78
CA ASP A 135 4.79 4.42 1.82
C ASP A 135 4.96 3.74 0.46
N ILE A 136 4.06 4.05 -0.48
CA ILE A 136 4.03 3.42 -1.79
C ILE A 136 5.07 4.03 -2.73
N ILE A 137 5.59 3.21 -3.63
CA ILE A 137 6.51 3.72 -4.65
C ILE A 137 5.80 4.72 -5.58
N ASN A 138 6.55 5.74 -6.00
CA ASN A 138 6.06 6.77 -6.91
C ASN A 138 6.46 6.49 -8.37
N GLN A 139 5.75 7.12 -9.31
CA GLN A 139 6.09 7.04 -10.73
C GLN A 139 7.19 8.05 -11.09
N PHE A 140 8.26 7.57 -11.72
CA PHE A 140 9.33 8.44 -12.20
C PHE A 140 8.93 9.16 -13.50
N ARG A 141 8.26 10.31 -13.37
CA ARG A 141 7.68 11.04 -14.52
C ARG A 141 8.52 12.21 -15.01
N VAL A 142 9.30 12.84 -14.13
CA VAL A 142 10.08 14.04 -14.45
C VAL A 142 11.52 13.84 -14.00
N LEU A 143 12.45 13.92 -14.96
CA LEU A 143 13.88 13.99 -14.69
C LEU A 143 14.35 15.43 -14.91
N ALA A 144 14.91 16.04 -13.86
CA ALA A 144 15.58 17.33 -13.97
C ALA A 144 17.08 17.12 -13.78
N GLY A 145 17.89 17.43 -14.79
CA GLY A 145 19.33 17.25 -14.78
C GLY A 145 20.08 18.55 -15.07
N ASN A 146 21.19 18.79 -14.35
CA ASN A 146 22.11 19.89 -14.59
C ASN A 146 23.52 19.33 -14.82
N ILE A 147 24.10 19.58 -16.00
CA ILE A 147 25.45 19.13 -16.35
C ILE A 147 26.38 20.34 -16.28
N GLN A 148 27.39 20.27 -15.41
CA GLN A 148 28.42 21.29 -15.27
C GLN A 148 29.79 20.67 -15.57
N PHE A 149 30.73 21.50 -16.02
CA PHE A 149 32.13 21.12 -16.19
C PHE A 149 33.03 22.16 -15.54
N ILE A 150 34.15 21.70 -14.99
CA ILE A 150 35.26 22.52 -14.52
C ILE A 150 36.50 22.00 -15.26
N LEU A 151 37.28 22.92 -15.82
CA LEU A 151 38.46 22.62 -16.62
C LEU A 151 39.70 22.38 -15.74
#